data_AF-A0A4Z1PEL3-F1
#
_entry.id   AF-A0A4Z1PEL3-F1
#
_cell.length_a   1.000
_cell.length_b   1.000
_cell.length_c   1.000
_cell.angle_alpha   90.00
_cell.angle_beta   90.00
_cell.angle_gamma   90.00
#
_symmetry.space_group_name_H-M   'P 1'
#
loop_
_entity.id
_entity.type
_entity.pdbx_description
1 polymer ?
#
loop_
_entity_poly.entity_id
_entity_poly.type
_entity_poly.pdbx_seq_one_letter_code
_entity_poly.pdbx_strand_id
1 'polypeptide(L)'
;MQGELQKARQDVTRLSLGNAALTTTAEQSAEALYKLKEAHPNIQSKLRSAEYQITEFIRENGTLTTAAHESRRKLQIEELEVGRLRAEALEVQQNAKKTKVDYDSLQEKYTDLQRDHIVADNKAKSYFGTFGRLHTQIIRVSKKNNNLKDQIDKLEEKLDDLPLSCQTRCCTLYGKSQQVDSSSVQVELQDTKKKLKTTKDLLQKSEVAKSSLHDWIVKYRKQITALKKDKQIVQGKRAAAEKRAGKWKKKLNEKPRTRKATAGFTEKKKTIVKVVSGKRKRKGGDEEGDAGLVKRLRKRKTGN
;
A
#
# COMPACT_ATOMS: atom_id res chain seq x y z
N MET A 1 -41.68 -88.34 -111.85
CA MET A 1 -42.62 -87.21 -111.70
C MET A 1 -43.35 -87.14 -110.35
N GLN A 2 -43.94 -88.22 -109.79
CA GLN A 2 -44.64 -88.13 -108.49
C GLN A 2 -43.72 -87.79 -107.28
N GLY A 3 -42.50 -88.33 -107.22
CA GLY A 3 -41.57 -88.07 -106.09
C GLY A 3 -41.02 -86.63 -106.03
N GLU A 4 -40.80 -85.99 -107.18
CA GLU A 4 -40.33 -84.59 -107.25
C GLU A 4 -41.40 -83.60 -106.80
N LEU A 5 -42.67 -83.88 -107.09
CA LEU A 5 -43.80 -83.06 -106.67
C LEU A 5 -44.04 -83.16 -105.15
N GLN A 6 -43.76 -84.33 -104.56
CA GLN A 6 -43.80 -84.52 -103.11
C GLN A 6 -42.64 -83.81 -102.41
N LYS A 7 -41.43 -83.80 -103.00
CA LYS A 7 -40.27 -83.04 -102.50
C LYS A 7 -40.51 -81.53 -102.58
N ALA A 8 -41.03 -81.03 -103.70
CA ALA A 8 -41.38 -79.62 -103.86
C ALA A 8 -42.46 -79.17 -102.85
N ARG A 9 -43.44 -80.04 -102.55
CA ARG A 9 -44.43 -79.77 -101.48
C ARG A 9 -43.77 -79.69 -100.11
N GLN A 10 -42.86 -80.62 -99.78
CA GLN A 10 -42.12 -80.58 -98.52
C GLN A 10 -41.23 -79.34 -98.41
N ASP A 11 -40.59 -78.93 -99.51
CA ASP A 11 -39.75 -77.72 -99.54
C ASP A 11 -40.59 -76.44 -99.39
N VAL A 12 -41.76 -76.35 -100.02
CA VAL A 12 -42.70 -75.23 -99.84
C VAL A 12 -43.22 -75.18 -98.41
N THR A 13 -43.57 -76.31 -97.80
CA THR A 13 -43.98 -76.36 -96.39
C THR A 13 -42.83 -75.96 -95.47
N ARG A 14 -41.60 -76.41 -95.75
CA ARG A 14 -40.41 -76.05 -94.95
C ARG A 14 -40.06 -74.58 -95.07
N LEU A 15 -40.19 -73.99 -96.27
CA LEU A 15 -40.00 -72.56 -96.50
C LEU A 15 -41.13 -71.73 -95.87
N SER A 16 -42.37 -72.22 -95.90
CA SER A 16 -43.51 -71.59 -95.24
C SER A 16 -43.36 -71.59 -93.72
N LEU A 17 -42.91 -72.70 -93.13
CA LEU A 17 -42.59 -72.79 -91.70
C LEU A 17 -41.36 -71.94 -91.33
N GLY A 18 -40.34 -71.91 -92.19
CA GLY A 18 -39.16 -71.05 -92.02
C GLY A 18 -39.52 -69.56 -92.07
N ASN A 19 -40.40 -69.15 -92.98
CA ASN A 19 -40.89 -67.78 -93.06
C ASN A 19 -41.77 -67.42 -91.86
N ALA A 20 -42.63 -68.32 -91.39
CA ALA A 20 -43.41 -68.11 -90.18
C ALA A 20 -42.52 -67.99 -88.92
N ALA A 21 -41.43 -68.76 -88.86
CA ALA A 21 -40.43 -68.63 -87.80
C ALA A 21 -39.68 -67.29 -87.89
N LEU A 22 -39.34 -66.83 -89.10
CA LEU A 22 -38.69 -65.53 -89.30
C LEU A 22 -39.62 -64.37 -88.96
N THR A 23 -40.91 -64.42 -89.34
CA THR A 23 -41.87 -63.37 -88.98
C THR A 23 -42.10 -63.30 -87.47
N THR A 24 -42.24 -64.45 -86.79
CA THR A 24 -42.38 -64.47 -85.34
C THR A 24 -41.13 -63.95 -84.61
N THR A 25 -39.93 -64.28 -85.08
CA THR A 25 -38.69 -63.69 -84.52
C THR A 25 -38.56 -62.19 -84.78
N ALA A 26 -38.99 -61.71 -85.95
CA ALA A 26 -39.02 -60.27 -86.26
C ALA A 26 -40.04 -59.52 -85.40
N GLU A 27 -41.22 -60.09 -85.18
CA GLU A 27 -42.26 -59.56 -84.28
C GLU A 27 -41.78 -59.50 -82.83
N GLN A 28 -41.16 -60.57 -82.32
CA GLN A 28 -40.58 -60.59 -80.98
C GLN A 28 -39.45 -59.55 -80.82
N SER A 29 -38.63 -59.38 -81.85
CA SER A 29 -37.54 -58.38 -81.86
C SER A 29 -38.09 -56.95 -81.90
N ALA A 30 -39.14 -56.70 -82.68
CA ALA A 30 -39.82 -55.42 -82.72
C ALA A 30 -40.48 -55.10 -81.37
N GLU A 31 -41.18 -56.06 -80.76
CA GLU A 31 -41.79 -55.90 -79.44
C GLU A 31 -40.74 -55.63 -78.35
N ALA A 32 -39.59 -56.30 -78.41
CA ALA A 32 -38.46 -56.02 -77.53
C ALA A 32 -37.90 -54.61 -77.72
N LEU A 33 -37.77 -54.12 -78.96
CA LEU A 33 -37.35 -52.76 -79.25
C LEU A 33 -38.37 -51.70 -78.80
N TYR A 34 -39.67 -51.97 -78.93
CA TYR A 34 -40.72 -51.08 -78.39
C TYR A 34 -40.65 -51.01 -76.86
N LYS A 35 -40.57 -52.15 -76.18
CA LYS A 35 -40.39 -52.21 -74.72
C LYS A 35 -39.13 -51.46 -74.26
N LEU A 36 -38.04 -51.58 -75.01
CA LEU A 36 -36.79 -50.85 -74.73
C LEU A 36 -36.96 -49.33 -74.95
N LYS A 37 -37.63 -48.93 -76.03
CA LYS A 37 -37.90 -47.53 -76.36
C LYS A 37 -38.84 -46.87 -75.35
N GLU A 38 -39.78 -47.60 -74.78
CA GLU A 38 -40.65 -47.15 -73.68
C GLU A 38 -39.91 -47.09 -72.33
N ALA A 39 -39.00 -48.02 -72.07
CA ALA A 39 -38.21 -48.03 -70.83
C ALA A 39 -37.15 -46.92 -70.79
N HIS A 40 -36.58 -46.54 -71.92
CA HIS A 40 -35.53 -45.54 -72.04
C HIS A 40 -35.88 -44.16 -71.43
N PRO A 41 -37.02 -43.50 -71.73
CA PRO A 41 -37.38 -42.23 -71.11
C PRO A 41 -37.60 -42.35 -69.60
N ASN A 42 -38.11 -43.49 -69.12
CA ASN A 42 -38.28 -43.74 -67.68
C ASN A 42 -36.93 -43.84 -66.96
N ILE A 43 -35.94 -44.49 -67.57
CA ILE A 43 -34.58 -44.57 -67.04
C ILE A 43 -33.92 -43.18 -67.04
N GLN A 44 -34.05 -42.42 -68.13
CA GLN A 44 -33.52 -41.05 -68.20
C GLN A 44 -34.16 -40.10 -67.19
N SER A 45 -35.47 -40.25 -66.93
CA SER A 45 -36.18 -39.47 -65.92
C SER A 45 -35.68 -39.79 -64.51
N LYS A 46 -35.51 -41.09 -64.19
CA LYS A 46 -34.93 -41.53 -62.92
C LYS A 46 -33.49 -41.05 -62.73
N LEU A 47 -32.67 -41.10 -63.78
CA LEU A 47 -31.31 -40.59 -63.74
C LEU A 47 -31.28 -39.09 -63.43
N ARG A 48 -32.07 -38.28 -64.16
CA ARG A 48 -32.19 -36.84 -63.90
C ARG A 48 -32.70 -36.53 -62.49
N SER A 49 -33.65 -37.32 -61.99
CA SER A 49 -34.15 -37.19 -60.62
C SER A 49 -33.09 -37.52 -59.56
N ALA A 50 -32.28 -38.57 -59.78
CA ALA A 50 -31.18 -38.92 -58.89
C ALA A 50 -30.06 -37.86 -58.93
N GLU A 51 -29.70 -37.35 -60.11
CA GLU A 51 -28.74 -36.25 -60.27
C GLU A 51 -29.19 -34.98 -59.53
N TYR A 52 -30.48 -34.65 -59.62
CA TYR A 52 -31.08 -33.55 -58.86
C TYR A 52 -30.99 -33.78 -57.35
N GLN A 53 -31.34 -34.97 -56.87
CA GLN A 53 -31.24 -35.33 -55.45
C GLN A 53 -29.80 -35.28 -54.92
N ILE A 54 -28.84 -35.77 -55.70
CA ILE A 54 -27.41 -35.70 -55.36
C ILE A 54 -26.95 -34.24 -55.28
N THR A 55 -27.37 -33.40 -56.23
CA THR A 55 -27.01 -31.98 -56.25
C THR A 55 -27.59 -31.25 -55.03
N GLU A 56 -28.85 -31.50 -54.69
CA GLU A 56 -29.48 -30.94 -53.49
C GLU A 56 -28.81 -31.45 -52.21
N PHE A 57 -28.49 -32.74 -52.12
CA PHE A 57 -27.76 -33.30 -50.98
C PHE A 57 -26.35 -32.69 -50.82
N ILE A 58 -25.62 -32.46 -51.91
CA ILE A 58 -24.33 -31.77 -51.88
C ILE A 58 -24.51 -30.32 -51.41
N ARG A 59 -25.54 -29.62 -51.90
CA ARG A 59 -25.86 -28.25 -51.49
C ARG A 59 -26.17 -28.16 -49.99
N GLU A 60 -27.02 -29.05 -49.48
CA GLU A 60 -27.40 -29.10 -48.07
C GLU A 60 -26.22 -29.47 -47.15
N ASN A 61 -25.38 -30.43 -47.55
CA ASN A 61 -24.16 -30.73 -46.79
C ASN A 61 -23.17 -29.56 -46.81
N GLY A 62 -23.09 -28.83 -47.94
CA GLY A 62 -22.29 -27.62 -48.06
C GLY A 62 -22.71 -26.55 -47.03
N THR A 63 -24.01 -26.29 -46.89
CA THR A 63 -24.54 -25.30 -45.94
C THR A 63 -24.40 -25.75 -44.48
N LEU A 64 -24.58 -27.03 -44.19
CA LEU A 64 -24.36 -27.57 -42.84
C LEU A 64 -22.89 -27.50 -42.44
N THR A 65 -21.97 -27.78 -43.37
CA THR A 65 -20.53 -27.72 -43.12
C THR A 65 -20.07 -26.29 -42.84
N THR A 66 -20.57 -25.30 -43.59
CA THR A 66 -20.26 -23.89 -43.34
C THR A 66 -20.82 -23.42 -42.00
N ALA A 67 -22.07 -23.78 -41.67
CA ALA A 67 -22.68 -23.46 -40.37
C ALA A 67 -21.90 -24.08 -39.19
N ALA A 68 -21.43 -25.33 -39.34
CA ALA A 68 -20.60 -25.98 -38.32
C ALA A 68 -19.25 -25.28 -38.13
N HIS A 69 -18.60 -24.85 -39.22
CA HIS A 69 -17.35 -24.08 -39.15
C HIS A 69 -17.54 -22.70 -38.49
N GLU A 70 -18.64 -22.00 -38.81
CA GLU A 70 -18.96 -20.72 -38.19
C GLU A 70 -19.23 -20.86 -36.69
N SER A 71 -19.99 -21.87 -36.28
CA SER A 71 -20.24 -22.18 -34.87
C SER A 71 -18.94 -22.47 -34.12
N ARG A 72 -18.05 -23.29 -34.70
CA ARG A 72 -16.73 -23.59 -34.12
C ARG A 72 -15.87 -22.33 -33.97
N ARG A 73 -15.90 -21.40 -34.93
CA ARG A 73 -15.18 -20.12 -34.82
C ARG A 73 -15.74 -19.24 -33.70
N LYS A 74 -17.07 -19.18 -33.55
CA LYS A 74 -17.71 -18.41 -32.46
C LYS A 74 -17.30 -18.95 -31.09
N LEU A 75 -17.36 -20.27 -30.91
CA LEU A 75 -16.92 -20.92 -29.66
C LEU A 75 -15.44 -20.62 -29.34
N GLN A 76 -14.55 -20.66 -30.33
CA GLN A 76 -13.14 -20.31 -30.12
C GLN A 76 -12.95 -18.84 -29.68
N ILE A 77 -13.73 -17.91 -30.23
CA ILE A 77 -13.68 -16.50 -29.83
C ILE A 77 -14.18 -16.34 -28.39
N GLU A 78 -15.27 -17.03 -28.02
CA GLU A 78 -15.79 -17.01 -26.66
C GLU A 78 -14.80 -17.62 -25.65
N GLU A 79 -14.14 -18.73 -25.99
CA GLU A 79 -13.12 -19.35 -25.15
C GLU A 79 -11.93 -18.41 -24.90
N LEU A 80 -11.48 -17.68 -25.93
CA LEU A 80 -10.42 -16.68 -25.79
C LEU A 80 -10.86 -15.52 -24.88
N GLU A 81 -12.09 -15.04 -25.02
CA GLU A 81 -12.61 -13.96 -24.18
C GLU A 81 -12.76 -14.40 -22.72
N VAL A 82 -13.25 -15.62 -22.47
CA VAL A 82 -13.30 -16.21 -21.12
C VAL A 82 -11.90 -16.33 -20.52
N GLY A 83 -10.91 -16.76 -21.32
CA GLY A 83 -9.51 -16.80 -20.90
C GLY A 83 -8.97 -15.43 -20.50
N ARG A 84 -9.25 -14.40 -21.32
CA ARG A 84 -8.85 -13.01 -21.05
C ARG A 84 -9.48 -12.49 -19.76
N LEU A 85 -10.78 -12.69 -19.56
CA LEU A 85 -11.50 -12.26 -18.35
C LEU A 85 -11.00 -12.97 -17.09
N ARG A 86 -10.64 -14.26 -17.17
CA ARG A 86 -10.02 -14.98 -16.04
C ARG A 86 -8.65 -14.42 -15.67
N ALA A 87 -7.83 -14.07 -16.67
CA ALA A 87 -6.53 -13.45 -16.42
C ALA A 87 -6.69 -12.07 -15.76
N GLU A 88 -7.63 -11.25 -16.25
CA GLU A 88 -7.94 -9.94 -15.68
C GLU A 88 -8.46 -10.08 -14.23
N ALA A 89 -9.33 -11.04 -13.96
CA ALA A 89 -9.82 -11.33 -12.60
C ALA A 89 -8.69 -11.75 -11.64
N LEU A 90 -7.76 -12.58 -12.10
CA LEU A 90 -6.57 -12.97 -11.30
C LEU A 90 -5.68 -11.77 -11.00
N GLU A 91 -5.45 -10.90 -11.98
CA GLU A 91 -4.66 -9.67 -11.78
C GLU A 91 -5.32 -8.73 -10.77
N VAL A 92 -6.64 -8.52 -10.89
CA VAL A 92 -7.42 -7.74 -9.92
C VAL A 92 -7.35 -8.36 -8.52
N GLN A 93 -7.45 -9.68 -8.40
CA GLN A 93 -7.35 -10.37 -7.11
C GLN A 93 -5.94 -10.20 -6.48
N GLN A 94 -4.88 -10.29 -7.29
CA GLN A 94 -3.51 -10.06 -6.81
C GLN A 94 -3.31 -8.61 -6.36
N ASN A 95 -3.83 -7.65 -7.12
CA ASN A 95 -3.75 -6.22 -6.77
C ASN A 95 -4.55 -5.93 -5.49
N ALA A 96 -5.72 -6.54 -5.30
CA ALA A 96 -6.49 -6.45 -4.07
C ALA A 96 -5.71 -6.99 -2.86
N LYS A 97 -5.02 -8.14 -3.00
CA LYS A 97 -4.16 -8.69 -1.94
C LYS A 97 -3.01 -7.74 -1.59
N LYS A 98 -2.32 -7.18 -2.57
CA LYS A 98 -1.26 -6.18 -2.34
C LYS A 98 -1.78 -4.96 -1.58
N THR A 99 -2.93 -4.44 -2.03
CA THR A 99 -3.55 -3.26 -1.41
C THR A 99 -3.95 -3.53 0.04
N LYS A 100 -4.41 -4.75 0.34
CA LYS A 100 -4.72 -5.17 1.72
C LYS A 100 -3.48 -5.18 2.62
N VAL A 101 -2.37 -5.75 2.14
CA VAL A 101 -1.10 -5.76 2.88
C VAL A 101 -0.61 -4.33 3.15
N ASP A 102 -0.70 -3.45 2.16
CA ASP A 102 -0.33 -2.04 2.33
C ASP A 102 -1.22 -1.33 3.34
N TYR A 103 -2.53 -1.62 3.34
CA TYR A 103 -3.48 -1.10 4.32
C TYR A 103 -3.15 -1.56 5.74
N ASP A 104 -2.92 -2.86 5.93
CA ASP A 104 -2.57 -3.43 7.23
C ASP A 104 -1.26 -2.81 7.78
N SER A 105 -0.25 -2.63 6.92
CA SER A 105 1.01 -1.96 7.29
C SER A 105 0.80 -0.48 7.66
N LEU A 106 -0.08 0.22 6.95
CA LEU A 106 -0.40 1.61 7.26
C LEU A 106 -1.17 1.73 8.58
N GLN A 107 -2.07 0.78 8.85
CA GLN A 107 -2.83 0.71 10.10
C GLN A 107 -1.90 0.47 11.30
N GLU A 108 -0.93 -0.44 11.18
CA GLU A 108 0.08 -0.68 12.21
C GLU A 108 0.87 0.61 12.54
N LYS A 109 1.39 1.28 11.51
CA LYS A 109 2.11 2.57 11.69
C LYS A 109 1.25 3.64 12.34
N TYR A 110 -0.04 3.69 12.02
CA TYR A 110 -0.97 4.61 12.65
C TYR A 110 -1.15 4.30 14.15
N THR A 111 -1.31 3.03 14.51
CA THR A 111 -1.44 2.61 15.91
C THR A 111 -0.19 2.91 16.73
N ASP A 112 1.00 2.72 16.16
CA ASP A 112 2.26 3.06 16.82
C ASP A 112 2.41 4.57 17.02
N LEU A 113 2.11 5.38 16.00
CA LEU A 113 2.11 6.84 16.12
C LEU A 113 1.13 7.34 17.19
N GLN A 114 -0.04 6.70 17.31
CA GLN A 114 -1.01 7.05 18.35
C GLN A 114 -0.48 6.69 19.75
N ARG A 115 0.18 5.54 19.90
CA ARG A 115 0.82 5.14 21.15
C ARG A 115 1.92 6.14 21.55
N ASP A 116 2.80 6.50 20.61
CA ASP A 116 3.88 7.46 20.84
C ASP A 116 3.33 8.84 21.24
N HIS A 117 2.24 9.28 20.62
CA HIS A 117 1.58 10.53 20.98
C HIS A 117 1.05 10.50 22.43
N ILE A 118 0.45 9.39 22.88
CA ILE A 118 -0.02 9.23 24.26
C ILE A 118 1.15 9.27 25.25
N VAL A 119 2.25 8.57 24.94
CA VAL A 119 3.47 8.57 25.78
C VAL A 119 4.06 9.97 25.89
N ALA A 120 4.16 10.70 24.77
CA ALA A 120 4.66 12.07 24.74
C ALA A 120 3.76 13.02 25.56
N ASP A 121 2.43 12.89 25.47
CA ASP A 121 1.49 13.71 26.21
C ASP A 121 1.59 13.46 27.73
N ASN A 122 1.70 12.20 28.15
CA ASN A 122 1.90 11.84 29.56
C ASN A 122 3.25 12.36 30.09
N LYS A 123 4.31 12.30 29.28
CA LYS A 123 5.62 12.85 29.63
C LYS A 123 5.57 14.38 29.77
N ALA A 124 4.84 15.07 28.89
CA ALA A 124 4.63 16.50 29.00
C ALA A 124 3.88 16.88 30.30
N LYS A 125 2.79 16.17 30.64
CA LYS A 125 2.04 16.38 31.89
C LYS A 125 2.94 16.20 33.13
N SER A 126 3.77 15.16 33.13
CA SER A 126 4.75 14.92 34.20
C SER A 126 5.70 16.11 34.37
N TYR A 127 6.27 16.61 33.26
CA TYR A 127 7.16 17.78 33.29
C TYR A 127 6.48 19.06 33.78
N PHE A 128 5.23 19.31 33.38
CA PHE A 128 4.47 20.45 33.90
C PHE A 128 4.23 20.33 35.40
N GLY A 129 3.93 19.13 35.91
CA GLY A 129 3.77 18.88 37.34
C GLY A 129 5.06 19.08 38.14
N THR A 130 6.20 18.56 37.66
CA THR A 130 7.50 18.78 38.31
C THR A 130 7.92 20.24 38.28
N PHE A 131 7.71 20.92 37.14
CA PHE A 131 7.99 22.34 37.00
C PHE A 131 7.19 23.18 38.00
N GLY A 132 5.88 22.92 38.14
CA GLY A 132 5.03 23.60 39.12
C GLY A 132 5.54 23.44 40.55
N ARG A 133 5.88 22.21 40.95
CA ARG A 133 6.45 21.95 42.29
C ARG A 133 7.76 22.69 42.54
N LEU A 134 8.69 22.65 41.59
CA LEU A 134 9.99 23.36 41.68
C LEU A 134 9.78 24.88 41.75
N HIS A 135 8.86 25.43 40.95
CA HIS A 135 8.55 26.85 40.95
C HIS A 135 8.01 27.30 42.32
N THR A 136 7.07 26.56 42.91
CA THR A 136 6.59 26.82 44.27
C THR A 136 7.70 26.73 45.31
N GLN A 137 8.64 25.79 45.15
CA GLN A 137 9.77 25.63 46.07
C GLN A 137 10.72 26.82 46.00
N ILE A 138 11.02 27.35 44.80
CA ILE A 138 11.83 28.57 44.65
C ILE A 138 11.15 29.77 45.33
N ILE A 139 9.84 29.93 45.17
CA ILE A 139 9.09 31.01 45.83
C ILE A 139 9.24 30.89 47.35
N ARG A 140 9.09 29.67 47.91
CA ARG A 140 9.28 29.43 49.35
C ARG A 140 10.71 29.73 49.82
N VAL A 141 11.72 29.26 49.08
CA VAL A 141 13.13 29.53 49.39
C VAL A 141 13.45 31.02 49.30
N SER A 142 12.90 31.72 48.31
CA SER A 142 13.11 33.16 48.17
C SER A 142 12.48 33.95 49.32
N LYS A 143 11.29 33.56 49.79
CA LYS A 143 10.69 34.15 51.00
C LYS A 143 11.54 33.90 52.24
N LYS A 144 12.06 32.67 52.41
CA LYS A 144 12.98 32.35 53.52
C LYS A 144 14.27 33.16 53.46
N ASN A 145 14.85 33.36 52.26
CA ASN A 145 16.05 34.18 52.10
C ASN A 145 15.80 35.64 52.47
N ASN A 146 14.68 36.21 52.06
CA ASN A 146 14.34 37.58 52.45
C ASN A 146 14.21 37.69 53.98
N ASN A 147 13.50 36.75 54.63
CA ASN A 147 13.41 36.74 56.09
C ASN A 147 14.77 36.57 56.78
N LEU A 148 15.67 35.75 56.23
CA LEU A 148 17.03 35.58 56.78
C LEU A 148 17.88 36.84 56.60
N LYS A 149 17.73 37.57 55.47
CA LYS A 149 18.36 38.88 55.27
C LYS A 149 17.85 39.89 56.28
N ASP A 150 16.54 40.01 56.45
CA ASP A 150 15.96 40.89 57.47
C ASP A 150 16.45 40.56 58.89
N GLN A 151 16.69 39.27 59.20
CA GLN A 151 17.28 38.85 60.47
C GLN A 151 18.76 39.19 60.58
N ILE A 152 19.52 39.09 59.50
CA ILE A 152 20.93 39.51 59.45
C ILE A 152 21.00 41.01 59.67
N ASP A 153 20.21 41.80 58.95
CA ASP A 153 20.19 43.27 59.08
C ASP A 153 19.87 43.69 60.53
N LYS A 154 18.87 43.06 61.16
CA LYS A 154 18.54 43.30 62.59
C LYS A 154 19.63 42.86 63.56
N LEU A 155 20.36 41.79 63.25
CA LEU A 155 21.46 41.32 64.10
C LEU A 155 22.70 42.20 63.93
N GLU A 156 22.95 42.72 62.74
CA GLU A 156 24.01 43.68 62.44
C GLU A 156 23.73 45.02 63.14
N GLU A 157 22.50 45.54 63.03
CA GLU A 157 22.07 46.74 63.77
C GLU A 157 22.28 46.59 65.29
N LYS A 158 21.84 45.45 65.87
CA LYS A 158 22.09 45.16 67.29
C LYS A 158 23.57 45.05 67.63
N LEU A 159 24.39 44.50 66.73
CA LEU A 159 25.82 44.35 66.94
C LEU A 159 26.52 45.71 66.96
N ASP A 160 26.04 46.66 66.16
CA ASP A 160 26.54 48.03 66.10
C ASP A 160 26.06 48.87 67.30
N ASP A 161 24.84 48.63 67.78
CA ASP A 161 24.26 49.29 68.95
C ASP A 161 24.85 48.83 70.30
N LEU A 162 25.27 47.56 70.39
CA LEU A 162 25.82 46.97 71.62
C LEU A 162 27.04 47.77 72.17
N PRO A 163 28.08 48.10 71.36
CA PRO A 163 29.18 48.98 71.76
C PRO A 163 28.73 50.37 72.21
N LEU A 164 27.78 50.99 71.50
CA LEU A 164 27.22 52.30 71.83
C LEU A 164 26.48 52.28 73.17
N SER A 165 25.69 51.23 73.44
CA SER A 165 25.00 51.04 74.71
C SER A 165 25.98 50.81 75.87
N CYS A 166 27.07 50.07 75.61
CA CYS A 166 28.11 49.81 76.59
C CYS A 166 28.90 51.10 76.90
N GLN A 167 29.21 51.90 75.90
CA GLN A 167 29.88 53.19 76.05
C GLN A 167 28.98 54.21 76.77
N THR A 168 27.69 54.27 76.42
CA THR A 168 26.70 55.12 77.10
C THR A 168 26.53 54.71 78.56
N ARG A 169 26.42 53.41 78.86
CA ARG A 169 26.39 52.88 80.25
C ARG A 169 27.69 53.17 81.00
N CYS A 170 28.85 53.00 80.38
CA CYS A 170 30.14 53.34 80.98
C CYS A 170 30.24 54.85 81.27
N CYS A 171 29.80 55.72 80.36
CA CYS A 171 29.79 57.17 80.57
C CYS A 171 28.80 57.61 81.66
N THR A 172 27.64 56.97 81.79
CA THR A 172 26.68 57.25 82.88
C THR A 172 27.14 56.70 84.23
N LEU A 173 27.85 55.57 84.26
CA LEU A 173 28.36 54.93 85.48
C LEU A 173 29.72 55.49 85.93
N TYR A 174 30.55 56.07 85.06
CA TYR A 174 31.72 56.86 85.49
C TYR A 174 31.34 58.15 86.24
N GLY A 175 30.08 58.60 86.14
CA GLY A 175 29.50 59.63 87.02
C GLY A 175 28.94 59.10 88.35
N LYS A 176 28.77 57.78 88.50
CA LYS A 176 28.26 57.11 89.71
C LYS A 176 28.97 55.76 89.88
N SER A 177 30.05 55.77 90.66
CA SER A 177 30.93 54.64 91.01
C SER A 177 30.20 53.29 91.22
N GLN A 178 29.94 52.56 90.14
CA GLN A 178 29.46 51.18 90.14
C GLN A 178 30.16 50.44 89.01
N GLN A 179 30.87 49.37 89.39
CA GLN A 179 31.47 48.40 88.47
C GLN A 179 30.39 47.84 87.54
N VAL A 180 30.50 48.16 86.26
CA VAL A 180 29.66 47.57 85.22
C VAL A 180 30.24 46.21 84.89
N ASP A 181 29.48 45.13 85.08
CA ASP A 181 29.87 43.76 84.73
C ASP A 181 30.06 43.63 83.21
N SER A 182 31.27 43.96 82.75
CA SER A 182 31.70 43.92 81.34
C SER A 182 31.64 42.50 80.76
N SER A 183 31.62 41.49 81.62
CA SER A 183 31.48 40.07 81.27
C SER A 183 30.12 39.74 80.64
N SER A 184 29.03 40.35 81.11
CA SER A 184 27.68 40.11 80.58
C SER A 184 27.53 40.59 79.14
N VAL A 185 28.01 41.81 78.85
CA VAL A 185 28.00 42.38 77.49
C VAL A 185 28.91 41.61 76.55
N GLN A 186 30.05 41.09 77.03
CA GLN A 186 30.93 40.24 76.23
C GLN A 186 30.28 38.89 75.86
N VAL A 187 29.52 38.29 76.77
CA VAL A 187 28.77 37.05 76.50
C VAL A 187 27.67 37.32 75.47
N GLU A 188 26.89 38.39 75.60
CA GLU A 188 25.87 38.79 74.61
C GLU A 188 26.49 39.10 73.24
N LEU A 189 27.66 39.74 73.20
CA LEU A 189 28.38 40.02 71.95
C LEU A 189 28.88 38.73 71.27
N GLN A 190 29.38 37.76 72.03
CA GLN A 190 29.79 36.47 71.50
C GLN A 190 28.58 35.66 70.97
N ASP A 191 27.48 35.67 71.71
CA ASP A 191 26.24 34.98 71.30
C ASP A 191 25.60 35.60 70.06
N THR A 192 25.59 36.93 69.95
CA THR A 192 25.10 37.63 68.76
C THR A 192 26.00 37.38 67.55
N LYS A 193 27.34 37.41 67.71
CA LYS A 193 28.29 37.02 66.66
C LYS A 193 28.11 35.57 66.19
N LYS A 194 27.91 34.63 67.13
CA LYS A 194 27.67 33.22 66.82
C LYS A 194 26.35 33.05 66.05
N LYS A 195 25.28 33.71 66.50
CA LYS A 195 23.98 33.73 65.80
C LYS A 195 24.10 34.31 64.39
N LEU A 196 24.77 35.45 64.23
CA LEU A 196 25.03 36.09 62.94
C LEU A 196 25.81 35.17 61.98
N LYS A 197 26.83 34.48 62.48
CA LYS A 197 27.58 33.51 61.68
C LYS A 197 26.68 32.36 61.21
N THR A 198 25.88 31.78 62.12
CA THR A 198 24.97 30.69 61.76
C THR A 198 23.88 31.12 60.76
N THR A 199 23.35 32.33 60.87
CA THR A 199 22.34 32.84 59.92
C THR A 199 22.94 33.15 58.55
N LYS A 200 24.16 33.70 58.49
CA LYS A 200 24.92 33.89 57.23
C LYS A 200 25.21 32.55 56.53
N ASP A 201 25.64 31.53 57.28
CA ASP A 201 25.87 30.18 56.75
C ASP A 201 24.58 29.55 56.19
N LEU A 202 23.44 29.75 56.88
CA LEU A 202 22.12 29.29 56.41
C LEU A 202 21.66 30.02 55.15
N LEU A 203 21.87 31.33 55.08
CA LEU A 203 21.56 32.13 53.88
C LEU A 203 22.37 31.63 52.68
N GLN A 204 23.68 31.41 52.85
CA GLN A 204 24.55 30.96 51.76
C GLN A 204 24.17 29.56 51.25
N LYS A 205 23.89 28.61 52.16
CA LYS A 205 23.37 27.28 51.78
C LYS A 205 22.05 27.38 51.02
N SER A 206 21.18 28.30 51.44
CA SER A 206 19.89 28.53 50.80
C SER A 206 20.02 29.20 49.42
N GLU A 207 20.97 30.10 49.23
CA GLU A 207 21.27 30.71 47.92
C GLU A 207 21.81 29.68 46.92
N VAL A 208 22.70 28.79 47.36
CA VAL A 208 23.17 27.66 46.53
C VAL A 208 22.00 26.75 46.13
N ALA A 209 21.11 26.42 47.06
CA ALA A 209 19.92 25.63 46.76
C ALA A 209 18.97 26.34 45.78
N LYS A 210 18.80 27.66 45.92
CA LYS A 210 18.00 28.50 45.00
C LYS A 210 18.59 28.50 43.58
N SER A 211 19.91 28.64 43.45
CA SER A 211 20.61 28.57 42.17
C SER A 211 20.43 27.21 41.50
N SER A 212 20.64 26.12 42.24
CA SER A 212 20.43 24.76 41.73
C SER A 212 18.99 24.52 41.24
N LEU A 213 17.98 24.97 42.01
CA LEU A 213 16.57 24.88 41.58
C LEU A 213 16.31 25.70 40.30
N HIS A 214 16.96 26.85 40.14
CA HIS A 214 16.85 27.68 38.94
C HIS A 214 17.39 26.95 37.70
N ASP A 215 18.53 26.27 37.81
CA ASP A 215 19.10 25.48 36.72
C ASP A 215 18.17 24.35 36.29
N TRP A 216 17.55 23.66 37.24
CA TRP A 216 16.52 22.65 36.95
C TRP A 216 15.33 23.25 36.20
N ILE A 217 14.84 24.43 36.60
CA ILE A 217 13.77 25.15 35.91
C ILE A 217 14.16 25.48 34.47
N VAL A 218 15.37 25.98 34.24
CA VAL A 218 15.88 26.28 32.89
C VAL A 218 15.94 25.01 32.04
N LYS A 219 16.43 23.90 32.61
CA LYS A 219 16.46 22.60 31.94
C LYS A 219 15.07 22.10 31.56
N TYR A 220 14.10 22.14 32.47
CA TYR A 220 12.73 21.73 32.20
C TYR A 220 12.03 22.65 31.19
N ARG A 221 12.30 23.97 31.20
CA ARG A 221 11.79 24.89 30.17
C ARG A 221 12.30 24.50 28.78
N LYS A 222 13.59 24.19 28.64
CA LYS A 222 14.17 23.70 27.36
C LYS A 222 13.53 22.40 26.90
N GLN A 223 13.23 21.47 27.82
CA GLN A 223 12.55 20.22 27.48
C GLN A 223 11.09 20.46 27.04
N ILE A 224 10.36 21.36 27.72
CA ILE A 224 8.99 21.73 27.35
C ILE A 224 8.96 22.39 25.97
N THR A 225 9.90 23.29 25.65
CA THR A 225 9.96 23.93 24.33
C THR A 225 10.31 22.94 23.23
N ALA A 226 11.21 21.98 23.49
CA ALA A 226 11.50 20.88 22.58
C ALA A 226 10.23 20.04 22.28
N LEU A 227 9.52 19.62 23.33
CA LEU A 227 8.26 18.85 23.16
C LEU A 227 7.18 19.64 22.41
N LYS A 228 7.09 20.97 22.61
CA LYS A 228 6.17 21.81 21.83
C LYS A 228 6.51 21.83 20.34
N LYS A 229 7.80 21.90 19.99
CA LYS A 229 8.26 21.81 18.60
C LYS A 229 7.93 20.44 18.00
N ASP A 230 8.20 19.36 18.73
CA ASP A 230 7.89 18.00 18.29
C ASP A 230 6.38 17.82 18.05
N LYS A 231 5.54 18.37 18.93
CA LYS A 231 4.08 18.38 18.75
C LYS A 231 3.66 19.11 17.47
N GLN A 232 4.24 20.27 17.17
CA GLN A 232 3.97 20.99 15.91
C GLN A 232 4.40 20.18 14.69
N ILE A 233 5.56 19.52 14.73
CA ILE A 233 6.04 18.66 13.64
C ILE A 233 5.07 17.50 13.40
N VAL A 234 4.61 16.84 14.47
CA VAL A 234 3.63 15.74 14.37
C VAL A 234 2.29 16.24 13.80
N GLN A 235 1.80 17.39 14.25
CA GLN A 235 0.59 18.01 13.70
C GLN A 235 0.75 18.37 12.21
N GLY A 236 1.90 18.93 11.81
CA GLY A 236 2.21 19.23 10.41
C GLY A 236 2.26 17.96 9.54
N LYS A 237 2.89 16.89 10.03
CA LYS A 237 2.90 15.58 9.36
C LYS A 237 1.50 14.99 9.21
N ARG A 238 0.66 15.09 10.25
CA ARG A 238 -0.74 14.62 10.22
C ARG A 238 -1.56 15.40 9.20
N ALA A 239 -1.48 16.73 9.18
CA ALA A 239 -2.17 17.56 8.19
C ALA A 239 -1.71 17.24 6.75
N ALA A 240 -0.41 16.98 6.54
CA ALA A 240 0.10 16.56 5.24
C ALA A 240 -0.43 15.17 4.82
N ALA A 241 -0.51 14.23 5.76
CA ALA A 241 -1.09 12.91 5.53
C ALA A 241 -2.59 13.00 5.18
N GLU A 242 -3.36 13.81 5.90
CA GLU A 242 -4.79 14.07 5.62
C GLU A 242 -4.99 14.70 4.24
N LYS A 243 -4.15 15.67 3.84
CA LYS A 243 -4.17 16.23 2.48
C LYS A 243 -3.89 15.18 1.40
N ARG A 244 -2.92 14.29 1.62
CA ARG A 244 -2.64 13.17 0.70
C ARG A 244 -3.84 12.23 0.63
N ALA A 245 -4.37 11.80 1.77
CA ALA A 245 -5.55 10.93 1.83
C ALA A 245 -6.77 11.53 1.11
N GLY A 246 -7.01 12.83 1.25
CA GLY A 246 -8.05 13.56 0.51
C GLY A 246 -7.84 13.54 -1.01
N LYS A 247 -6.60 13.75 -1.49
CA LYS A 247 -6.26 13.63 -2.93
C LYS A 247 -6.49 12.22 -3.46
N TRP A 248 -6.11 11.20 -2.68
CA TRP A 248 -6.33 9.80 -3.04
C TRP A 248 -7.82 9.46 -3.10
N LYS A 249 -8.64 9.90 -2.13
CA LYS A 249 -10.10 9.75 -2.19
C LYS A 249 -10.71 10.43 -3.41
N LYS A 250 -10.23 11.62 -3.79
CA LYS A 250 -10.69 12.30 -5.00
C LYS A 250 -10.34 11.52 -6.28
N LYS A 251 -9.13 10.97 -6.36
CA LYS A 251 -8.72 10.10 -7.49
C LYS A 251 -9.49 8.78 -7.58
N LEU A 252 -9.87 8.20 -6.43
CA LEU A 252 -10.69 6.98 -6.40
C LEU A 252 -12.15 7.25 -6.81
N ASN A 253 -12.67 8.45 -6.54
CA ASN A 253 -14.02 8.85 -6.93
C ASN A 253 -14.12 9.43 -8.36
N GLU A 254 -12.98 9.78 -8.98
CA GLU A 254 -12.93 10.02 -10.42
C GLU A 254 -13.13 8.68 -11.12
N LYS A 255 -14.37 8.42 -11.58
CA LYS A 255 -14.69 7.26 -12.43
C LYS A 255 -13.62 7.13 -13.51
N PRO A 256 -13.13 5.92 -13.83
CA PRO A 256 -12.22 5.74 -14.94
C PRO A 256 -12.88 6.35 -16.17
N ARG A 257 -12.28 7.40 -16.73
CA ARG A 257 -12.69 7.92 -18.03
C ARG A 257 -12.59 6.73 -18.96
N THR A 258 -13.73 6.18 -19.34
CA THR A 258 -13.83 5.23 -20.44
C THR A 258 -13.21 5.94 -21.63
N ARG A 259 -11.96 5.59 -21.95
CA ARG A 259 -11.39 5.93 -23.24
C ARG A 259 -12.29 5.19 -24.22
N LYS A 260 -13.27 5.91 -24.79
CA LYS A 260 -13.95 5.48 -26.00
C LYS A 260 -12.82 5.18 -26.98
N ALA A 261 -12.61 3.89 -27.24
CA ALA A 261 -11.83 3.44 -28.36
C ALA A 261 -12.60 3.89 -29.61
N THR A 262 -12.40 5.15 -30.02
CA THR A 262 -12.80 5.59 -31.35
C THR A 262 -11.92 4.82 -32.31
N ALA A 263 -12.59 3.99 -33.11
CA ALA A 263 -12.09 3.37 -34.31
C ALA A 263 -11.17 4.34 -35.06
N GLY A 264 -9.90 3.98 -35.12
CA GLY A 264 -8.85 4.66 -35.87
C GLY A 264 -7.87 3.61 -36.36
N PHE A 265 -8.40 2.56 -36.98
CA PHE A 265 -7.63 1.57 -37.70
C PHE A 265 -7.22 2.21 -39.04
N THR A 266 -6.13 2.97 -39.03
CA THR A 266 -5.43 3.36 -40.26
C THR A 266 -4.01 2.83 -40.21
N GLU A 267 -3.89 1.63 -40.76
CA GLU A 267 -2.81 1.20 -41.65
C GLU A 267 -1.48 1.99 -41.53
N LYS A 268 -0.56 1.49 -40.69
CA LYS A 268 0.88 1.63 -40.98
C LYS A 268 1.52 0.25 -40.97
N LYS A 269 1.79 -0.19 -42.20
CA LYS A 269 2.51 -1.41 -42.54
C LYS A 269 3.87 -1.45 -41.85
N LYS A 270 4.21 -2.68 -41.49
CA LYS A 270 5.47 -3.21 -40.96
C LYS A 270 6.71 -2.57 -41.59
N THR A 271 7.64 -2.18 -40.71
CA THR A 271 9.08 -2.35 -40.97
C THR A 271 9.76 -2.80 -39.67
N ILE A 272 9.73 -4.10 -39.41
CA ILE A 272 10.61 -4.72 -38.42
C ILE A 272 11.94 -4.93 -39.13
N VAL A 273 12.84 -3.95 -39.04
CA VAL A 273 14.26 -4.18 -39.36
C VAL A 273 14.87 -4.90 -38.17
N LYS A 274 15.15 -6.17 -38.42
CA LYS A 274 15.97 -7.09 -37.64
C LYS A 274 17.36 -6.47 -37.46
N VAL A 275 17.74 -6.10 -36.24
CA VAL A 275 19.15 -5.98 -35.85
C VAL A 275 19.37 -6.81 -34.59
N VAL A 276 19.75 -8.06 -34.85
CA VAL A 276 20.44 -8.92 -33.91
C VAL A 276 21.91 -8.50 -33.87
N SER A 277 22.50 -8.60 -32.68
CA SER A 277 23.94 -8.60 -32.38
C SER A 277 24.68 -7.26 -32.46
N GLY A 278 25.15 -6.79 -31.30
CA GLY A 278 25.96 -5.59 -31.21
C GLY A 278 26.55 -5.38 -29.82
N LYS A 279 27.47 -6.28 -29.44
CA LYS A 279 28.58 -6.12 -28.49
C LYS A 279 28.50 -5.02 -27.42
N ARG A 280 28.57 -5.50 -26.18
CA ARG A 280 29.16 -4.85 -24.99
C ARG A 280 30.29 -3.86 -25.37
N LYS A 281 30.18 -2.62 -24.86
CA LYS A 281 31.32 -1.89 -24.31
C LYS A 281 30.91 -1.29 -22.97
N ARG A 282 31.45 -1.87 -21.89
CA ARG A 282 31.59 -1.21 -20.60
C ARG A 282 32.78 -0.24 -20.71
N LYS A 283 32.57 1.03 -20.40
CA LYS A 283 33.53 1.93 -19.75
C LYS A 283 32.74 2.42 -18.52
N GLY A 284 33.13 2.12 -17.29
CA GLY A 284 34.44 2.43 -16.70
C GLY A 284 34.24 3.72 -15.91
N GLY A 285 34.13 3.59 -14.59
CA GLY A 285 33.77 4.67 -13.67
C GLY A 285 33.33 4.08 -12.34
N ASP A 286 34.33 3.66 -11.58
CA ASP A 286 34.31 3.29 -10.16
C ASP A 286 33.64 4.41 -9.33
N GLU A 287 33.00 4.17 -8.19
CA GLU A 287 33.61 3.79 -6.92
C GLU A 287 32.56 3.20 -5.95
N GLU A 288 32.98 2.17 -5.22
CA GLU A 288 32.72 1.92 -3.78
C GLU A 288 31.30 2.16 -3.24
N GLY A 289 30.52 1.16 -2.84
CA GLY A 289 30.87 0.16 -1.84
C GLY A 289 29.98 0.39 -0.62
N ASP A 290 29.00 -0.50 -0.38
CA ASP A 290 28.65 -0.92 0.99
C ASP A 290 27.65 -2.07 1.00
N ALA A 291 28.20 -3.27 0.80
CA ALA A 291 27.67 -4.48 1.38
C ALA A 291 28.01 -4.46 2.88
N GLY A 292 27.14 -3.87 3.72
CA GLY A 292 27.50 -3.60 5.11
C GLY A 292 26.38 -3.30 6.09
N LEU A 293 25.19 -3.92 5.98
CA LEU A 293 24.13 -3.67 6.97
C LEU A 293 23.31 -4.89 7.40
N VAL A 294 23.95 -6.05 7.46
CA VAL A 294 23.46 -7.22 8.21
C VAL A 294 24.56 -7.70 9.15
N LYS A 295 24.79 -6.97 10.26
CA LYS A 295 25.48 -7.45 11.48
C LYS A 295 25.56 -6.37 12.57
N ARG A 296 24.44 -5.93 13.13
CA ARG A 296 24.40 -5.32 14.48
C ARG A 296 23.16 -5.74 15.25
N LEU A 297 23.05 -7.05 15.48
CA LEU A 297 22.16 -7.65 16.46
C LEU A 297 22.89 -8.84 17.08
N ARG A 298 23.76 -8.56 18.06
CA ARG A 298 24.25 -9.44 19.13
C ARG A 298 25.48 -8.82 19.78
N LYS A 299 25.26 -8.15 20.91
CA LYS A 299 26.11 -8.16 22.12
C LYS A 299 25.65 -7.04 23.04
N ARG A 300 24.80 -7.40 24.00
CA ARG A 300 24.73 -6.86 25.36
C ARG A 300 23.75 -7.72 26.16
N LYS A 301 24.19 -8.95 26.40
CA LYS A 301 23.86 -9.72 27.60
C LYS A 301 25.21 -10.08 28.23
N THR A 302 25.21 -10.08 29.56
CA THR A 302 26.26 -10.43 30.53
C THR A 302 27.33 -9.38 30.85
N GLY A 303 27.35 -8.97 32.12
CA GLY A 303 28.46 -8.31 32.80
C GLY A 303 27.98 -7.51 34.00
N ASN A 304 28.22 -8.04 35.20
CA ASN A 304 27.98 -7.49 36.54
C ASN A 304 28.24 -5.98 36.70
#